data_AF-A0A087U1P4-F1
#
_entry.id   AF-A0A087U1P4-F1
#
_cell.length_a   1.000
_cell.length_b   1.000
_cell.length_c   1.000
_cell.angle_alpha   90.00
_cell.angle_beta   90.00
_cell.angle_gamma   90.00
#
_symmetry.space_group_name_H-M   'P 1'
#
loop_
_entity.id
_entity.type
_entity.pdbx_description
1 polymer ?
#
loop_
_entity_poly.entity_id
_entity_poly.type
_entity_poly.pdbx_seq_one_letter_code
_entity_poly.pdbx_strand_id
1 'polypeptide(L)'
;MRCIGKGLTESRTFCGIMDLPPPVTQKSYDKILSHMHAATRNIAENSMKIAADEEIKMTGSSDLTVSGDGTWKTRGHSSRFGVTSIIGGETGKIIDRYVSSSYCKGCETGKNISSKESYLKWKMEHNKVCNKNHSGSSAQMEVNGMLSMFSRSEEKYGVRYVNYIGDGDCKTFLALTKDNPYNVPISKIECVGHIQKRMGARLRKLKQEFRGKKLYDKKPLSGKGRLTDVLIDQLTTYYGNAIRKHSDNYHDMQKAIWAIWYHKRSNDNEVTHDFCPDGVDSWCAYKRAVVNGTNENFKHTNSVPVAVMDAIKPIFKDLSHPDLLKRCIGGRTQNVNESLNSLIWTFCPKTTNNSRKIVEISTNLAVANFNDGKRATLFIMKELECIPGANCVAFAKEANRLRIKFALKRAQDNTLEARITKRREKKEADELHKQNEGVVYAS
;
A
#
# COMPACT_ATOMS: atom_id res chain seq x y z
N MET A 1 -19.65 10.27 16.90
CA MET A 1 -18.30 10.51 17.45
C MET A 1 -17.29 9.42 17.10
N ARG A 2 -17.57 8.11 17.28
CA ARG A 2 -16.57 7.08 16.97
C ARG A 2 -16.16 6.97 15.49
N CYS A 3 -17.10 7.17 14.57
CA CYS A 3 -16.82 7.22 13.12
C CYS A 3 -15.95 8.41 12.68
N ILE A 4 -15.59 9.32 13.59
CA ILE A 4 -14.64 10.42 13.35
C ILE A 4 -13.44 10.36 14.31
N GLY A 5 -13.20 9.20 14.93
CA GLY A 5 -12.04 8.98 15.80
C GLY A 5 -12.13 9.62 17.19
N LYS A 6 -13.33 10.06 17.60
CA LYS A 6 -13.56 10.76 18.87
C LYS A 6 -14.25 9.88 19.92
N GLY A 7 -13.94 10.12 21.19
CA GLY A 7 -14.43 9.36 22.34
C GLY A 7 -15.42 10.11 23.22
N LEU A 8 -15.55 9.63 24.45
CA LEU A 8 -16.49 10.20 25.42
C LEU A 8 -16.09 11.63 25.82
N THR A 9 -14.80 11.89 26.01
CA THR A 9 -14.30 13.22 26.37
C THR A 9 -14.69 14.27 25.34
N GLU A 10 -14.47 14.00 24.05
CA GLU A 10 -14.84 14.95 23.01
C GLU A 10 -16.35 15.04 22.81
N SER A 11 -17.10 13.97 23.13
CA SER A 11 -18.57 14.04 23.18
C SER A 11 -19.03 15.00 24.28
N ARG A 12 -18.39 14.95 25.47
CA ARG A 12 -18.67 15.87 26.59
C ARG A 12 -18.35 17.31 26.21
N THR A 13 -17.18 17.54 25.60
CA THR A 13 -16.78 18.87 25.12
C THR A 13 -17.76 19.41 24.08
N PHE A 14 -18.14 18.59 23.08
CA PHE A 14 -19.11 19.01 22.06
C PHE A 14 -20.46 19.37 22.68
N CYS A 15 -21.03 18.50 23.52
CA CYS A 15 -22.30 18.78 24.19
C CYS A 15 -22.23 20.05 25.04
N GLY A 16 -21.16 20.23 25.84
CA GLY A 16 -21.00 21.41 26.67
C GLY A 16 -20.87 22.72 25.88
N ILE A 17 -20.16 22.72 24.74
CA ILE A 17 -20.03 23.90 23.88
C ILE A 17 -21.35 24.25 23.18
N MET A 18 -22.11 23.24 22.77
CA MET A 18 -23.37 23.41 22.05
C MET A 18 -24.57 23.64 22.99
N ASP A 19 -24.33 23.83 24.29
CA ASP A 19 -25.36 23.94 25.34
C ASP A 19 -26.36 22.76 25.33
N LEU A 20 -25.84 21.55 25.08
CA LEU A 20 -26.60 20.31 25.13
C LEU A 20 -26.37 19.61 26.48
N PRO A 21 -27.34 18.82 26.97
CA PRO A 21 -27.13 17.98 28.14
C PRO A 21 -25.87 17.12 28.02
N PRO A 22 -25.13 16.89 29.13
CA PRO A 22 -23.96 16.02 29.11
C PRO A 22 -24.30 14.66 28.48
N PRO A 23 -23.38 14.08 27.70
CA PRO A 23 -23.61 12.76 27.14
C PRO A 23 -23.67 11.71 28.26
N VAL A 24 -23.93 10.46 27.86
CA VAL A 24 -23.98 9.31 28.76
C VAL A 24 -22.79 9.19 29.73
N THR A 25 -23.05 8.58 30.90
CA THR A 25 -22.01 8.26 31.87
C THR A 25 -20.97 7.28 31.29
N GLN A 26 -19.80 7.16 31.93
CA GLN A 26 -18.75 6.21 31.48
C GLN A 26 -19.28 4.76 31.44
N LYS A 27 -20.06 4.33 32.45
CA LYS A 27 -20.64 2.99 32.50
C LYS A 27 -21.58 2.74 31.32
N SER A 28 -22.47 3.68 31.02
CA SER A 28 -23.38 3.58 29.86
C SER A 28 -22.62 3.64 28.55
N TYR A 29 -21.57 4.45 28.46
CA TYR A 29 -20.69 4.53 27.30
C TYR A 29 -20.00 3.19 26.99
N ASP A 30 -19.49 2.50 28.00
CA ASP A 30 -18.80 1.21 27.83
C ASP A 30 -19.77 0.10 27.37
N LYS A 31 -21.04 0.16 27.80
CA LYS A 31 -22.12 -0.71 27.30
C LYS A 31 -22.39 -0.43 25.82
N ILE A 32 -22.57 0.84 25.45
CA ILE A 32 -22.76 1.26 24.04
C ILE A 32 -21.59 0.82 23.17
N LEU A 33 -20.36 0.96 23.65
CA LEU A 33 -19.18 0.48 22.92
C LEU A 33 -19.19 -1.03 22.69
N SER A 34 -19.76 -1.81 23.60
CA SER A 34 -19.86 -3.26 23.45
C SER A 34 -20.92 -3.64 22.41
N HIS A 35 -22.06 -2.94 22.38
CA HIS A 35 -23.07 -3.10 21.32
C HIS A 35 -22.52 -2.65 19.97
N MET A 36 -21.84 -1.51 19.90
CA MET A 36 -21.15 -1.05 18.70
C MET A 36 -20.11 -2.06 18.21
N HIS A 37 -19.34 -2.68 19.12
CA HIS A 37 -18.37 -3.69 18.75
C HIS A 37 -19.05 -4.90 18.09
N ALA A 38 -20.14 -5.41 18.66
CA ALA A 38 -20.92 -6.50 18.06
C ALA A 38 -21.49 -6.10 16.70
N ALA A 39 -22.19 -4.96 16.63
CA ALA A 39 -22.84 -4.51 15.40
C ALA A 39 -21.84 -4.26 14.26
N THR A 40 -20.75 -3.54 14.54
CA THR A 40 -19.71 -3.30 13.53
C THR A 40 -19.04 -4.60 13.08
N ARG A 41 -18.84 -5.56 14.00
CA ARG A 41 -18.28 -6.87 13.67
C ARG A 41 -19.19 -7.65 12.72
N ASN A 42 -20.47 -7.76 13.03
CA ASN A 42 -21.44 -8.49 12.20
C ASN A 42 -21.49 -7.92 10.78
N ILE A 43 -21.59 -6.59 10.65
CA ILE A 43 -21.63 -5.93 9.34
C ILE A 43 -20.31 -6.11 8.57
N ALA A 44 -19.16 -5.98 9.23
CA ALA A 44 -17.87 -6.17 8.59
C ALA A 44 -17.65 -7.62 8.15
N GLU A 45 -18.05 -8.60 8.97
CA GLU A 45 -17.95 -10.02 8.63
C GLU A 45 -18.85 -10.39 7.45
N ASN A 46 -20.08 -9.88 7.40
CA ASN A 46 -20.96 -10.06 6.24
C ASN A 46 -20.40 -9.41 4.97
N SER A 47 -19.87 -8.19 5.10
CA SER A 47 -19.22 -7.47 3.99
C SER A 47 -18.02 -8.23 3.42
N MET A 48 -17.21 -8.85 4.28
CA MET A 48 -16.06 -9.66 3.88
C MET A 48 -16.47 -10.98 3.20
N LYS A 49 -17.56 -11.63 3.65
CA LYS A 49 -18.11 -12.81 2.96
C LYS A 49 -18.55 -12.50 1.54
N ILE A 50 -19.32 -11.42 1.37
CA ILE A 50 -19.74 -10.96 0.04
C ILE A 50 -18.52 -10.61 -0.84
N ALA A 51 -17.50 -9.97 -0.26
CA ALA A 51 -16.27 -9.66 -0.98
C ALA A 51 -15.52 -10.92 -1.44
N ALA A 52 -15.50 -12.00 -0.64
CA ALA A 52 -14.93 -13.28 -1.03
C ALA A 52 -15.69 -13.90 -2.20
N ASP A 53 -17.03 -13.91 -2.15
CA ASP A 53 -17.88 -14.45 -3.23
C ASP A 53 -17.70 -13.67 -4.55
N GLU A 54 -17.60 -12.34 -4.46
CA GLU A 54 -17.30 -11.49 -5.62
C GLU A 54 -15.91 -11.77 -6.20
N GLU A 55 -14.91 -11.99 -5.35
CA GLU A 55 -13.54 -12.33 -5.78
C GLU A 55 -13.49 -13.69 -6.47
N ILE A 56 -14.20 -14.69 -5.95
CA ILE A 56 -14.38 -16.01 -6.59
C ILE A 56 -14.98 -15.83 -7.98
N LYS A 57 -16.04 -15.02 -8.10
CA LYS A 57 -16.71 -14.77 -9.38
C LYS A 57 -15.81 -14.08 -10.39
N MET A 58 -15.01 -13.10 -9.96
CA MET A 58 -14.08 -12.37 -10.83
C MET A 58 -12.89 -13.22 -11.25
N THR A 59 -12.41 -14.09 -10.36
CA THR A 59 -11.27 -14.98 -10.59
C THR A 59 -11.68 -16.23 -11.38
N GLY A 60 -12.93 -16.70 -11.22
CA GLY A 60 -13.42 -17.98 -11.75
C GLY A 60 -12.94 -19.20 -10.95
N SER A 61 -12.43 -19.01 -9.73
CA SER A 61 -11.87 -20.05 -8.87
C SER A 61 -11.94 -19.65 -7.40
N SER A 62 -11.96 -20.63 -6.49
CA SER A 62 -11.77 -20.45 -5.05
C SER A 62 -10.29 -20.28 -4.64
N ASP A 63 -9.38 -20.45 -5.60
CA ASP A 63 -7.94 -20.25 -5.42
C ASP A 63 -7.59 -18.81 -5.81
N LEU A 64 -7.45 -17.97 -4.79
CA LEU A 64 -7.42 -16.53 -4.96
C LEU A 64 -6.01 -15.97 -4.98
N THR A 65 -5.88 -14.89 -5.74
CA THR A 65 -4.76 -13.95 -5.61
C THR A 65 -5.13 -12.91 -4.57
N VAL A 66 -4.28 -12.73 -3.55
CA VAL A 66 -4.55 -11.78 -2.48
C VAL A 66 -3.35 -10.93 -2.15
N SER A 67 -3.61 -9.70 -1.75
CA SER A 67 -2.63 -8.83 -1.12
C SER A 67 -2.77 -8.88 0.39
N GLY A 68 -1.65 -9.14 1.06
CA GLY A 68 -1.55 -9.02 2.51
C GLY A 68 -0.71 -7.79 2.91
N ASP A 69 -1.15 -7.10 3.97
CA ASP A 69 -0.36 -6.05 4.61
C ASP A 69 -0.65 -5.91 6.11
N GLY A 70 0.34 -5.40 6.84
CA GLY A 70 0.29 -5.10 8.27
C GLY A 70 0.39 -3.60 8.56
N THR A 71 -0.34 -3.12 9.56
CA THR A 71 -0.27 -1.73 9.99
C THR A 71 -0.32 -1.57 11.50
N TRP A 72 0.39 -0.58 12.02
CA TRP A 72 0.59 -0.39 13.47
C TRP A 72 0.02 0.93 13.98
N LYS A 73 -0.47 0.89 15.20
CA LYS A 73 -1.08 2.05 15.88
C LYS A 73 -0.07 3.17 16.12
N THR A 74 1.17 2.83 16.44
CA THR A 74 2.27 3.79 16.67
C THR A 74 3.36 3.58 15.63
N ARG A 75 4.08 4.64 15.29
CA ARG A 75 5.27 4.52 14.42
C ARG A 75 6.39 3.84 15.22
N GLY A 76 7.19 2.99 14.55
CA GLY A 76 8.32 2.28 15.14
C GLY A 76 7.99 0.86 15.63
N HIS A 77 9.04 0.12 16.05
CA HIS A 77 8.97 -1.32 16.35
C HIS A 77 8.36 -1.66 17.73
N SER A 78 7.78 -0.69 18.45
CA SER A 78 7.26 -0.85 19.82
C SER A 78 5.72 -0.82 19.90
N SER A 79 5.03 -0.94 18.77
CA SER A 79 3.57 -0.82 18.80
C SER A 79 2.88 -1.94 19.57
N ARG A 80 1.91 -1.55 20.40
CA ARG A 80 1.09 -2.46 21.21
C ARG A 80 -0.10 -3.05 20.46
N PHE A 81 -0.48 -2.44 19.33
CA PHE A 81 -1.60 -2.86 18.52
C PHE A 81 -1.19 -2.87 17.05
N GLY A 82 -1.54 -3.95 16.36
CA GLY A 82 -1.37 -4.13 14.93
C GLY A 82 -2.68 -4.56 14.30
N VAL A 83 -2.88 -4.22 13.05
CA VAL A 83 -3.96 -4.73 12.21
C VAL A 83 -3.34 -5.33 10.97
N THR A 84 -3.82 -6.50 10.59
CA THR A 84 -3.39 -7.22 9.40
C THR A 84 -4.62 -7.47 8.54
N SER A 85 -4.50 -7.35 7.23
CA SER A 85 -5.63 -7.52 6.31
C SER A 85 -5.27 -8.30 5.06
N ILE A 86 -6.27 -8.99 4.51
CA ILE A 86 -6.24 -9.66 3.22
C ILE A 86 -7.20 -8.93 2.28
N ILE A 87 -6.70 -8.54 1.11
CA ILE A 87 -7.45 -7.85 0.06
C ILE A 87 -7.44 -8.72 -1.20
N GLY A 88 -8.60 -8.89 -1.84
CA GLY A 88 -8.73 -9.58 -3.13
C GLY A 88 -7.94 -8.90 -4.24
N GLY A 89 -7.24 -9.69 -5.05
CA GLY A 89 -6.38 -9.22 -6.13
C GLY A 89 -7.14 -8.62 -7.31
N GLU A 90 -8.37 -9.10 -7.58
CA GLU A 90 -9.21 -8.64 -8.68
C GLU A 90 -10.22 -7.57 -8.25
N THR A 91 -10.95 -7.80 -7.16
CA THR A 91 -11.97 -6.86 -6.66
C THR A 91 -11.37 -5.67 -5.92
N GLY A 92 -10.19 -5.83 -5.33
CA GLY A 92 -9.59 -4.86 -4.42
C GLY A 92 -10.39 -4.66 -3.12
N LYS A 93 -11.32 -5.56 -2.79
CA LYS A 93 -12.09 -5.53 -1.54
C LYS A 93 -11.39 -6.30 -0.42
N ILE A 94 -11.68 -5.93 0.83
CA ILE A 94 -11.15 -6.64 1.99
C ILE A 94 -11.92 -7.94 2.16
N ILE A 95 -11.18 -9.05 2.23
CA ILE A 95 -11.70 -10.40 2.42
C ILE A 95 -11.49 -10.87 3.85
N ASP A 96 -10.37 -10.52 4.49
CA ASP A 96 -10.15 -10.85 5.90
C ASP A 96 -9.34 -9.81 6.65
N ARG A 97 -9.45 -9.86 7.98
CA ARG A 97 -8.72 -8.99 8.90
C ARG A 97 -8.36 -9.69 10.21
N TYR A 98 -7.27 -9.26 10.82
CA TYR A 98 -6.85 -9.69 12.15
C TYR A 98 -6.36 -8.50 12.96
N VAL A 99 -6.78 -8.41 14.23
CA VAL A 99 -6.32 -7.37 15.17
C VAL A 99 -5.44 -8.01 16.23
N SER A 100 -4.17 -7.61 16.22
CA SER A 100 -3.15 -8.06 17.16
C SER A 100 -2.99 -7.07 18.30
N SER A 101 -2.80 -7.59 19.51
CA SER A 101 -2.54 -6.81 20.71
C SER A 101 -1.55 -7.51 21.61
N SER A 102 -0.44 -6.83 21.93
CA SER A 102 0.53 -7.26 22.93
C SER A 102 0.25 -6.69 24.32
N TYR A 103 -0.84 -5.95 24.48
CA TYR A 103 -1.13 -5.18 25.69
C TYR A 103 -2.52 -5.47 26.25
N CYS A 104 -2.57 -5.69 27.56
CA CYS A 104 -3.82 -5.69 28.31
C CYS A 104 -3.62 -4.96 29.62
N LYS A 105 -4.48 -3.97 29.91
CA LYS A 105 -4.42 -3.24 31.18
C LYS A 105 -4.64 -4.15 32.38
N GLY A 106 -5.54 -5.14 32.26
CA GLY A 106 -5.75 -6.14 33.30
C GLY A 106 -4.48 -6.95 33.59
N CYS A 107 -3.76 -7.40 32.55
CA CYS A 107 -2.46 -8.04 32.72
C CYS A 107 -1.42 -7.15 33.41
N GLU A 108 -1.38 -5.86 33.14
CA GLU A 108 -0.47 -4.94 33.84
C GLU A 108 -0.83 -4.81 35.32
N THR A 109 -2.12 -4.67 35.65
CA THR A 109 -2.56 -4.63 37.05
C THR A 109 -2.32 -5.95 37.78
N GLY A 110 -2.52 -7.08 37.10
CA GLY A 110 -2.31 -8.42 37.67
C GLY A 110 -0.86 -8.70 38.08
N LYS A 111 0.14 -7.97 37.55
CA LYS A 111 1.55 -8.08 37.98
C LYS A 111 1.76 -7.65 39.44
N ASN A 112 0.85 -6.85 39.99
CA ASN A 112 0.94 -6.34 41.36
C ASN A 112 0.37 -7.34 42.39
N ILE A 113 -0.18 -8.48 41.96
CA ILE A 113 -0.70 -9.51 42.86
C ILE A 113 0.48 -10.30 43.43
N SER A 114 0.74 -10.13 44.73
CA SER A 114 1.93 -10.66 45.41
C SER A 114 1.86 -12.17 45.67
N SER A 115 0.67 -12.69 45.99
CA SER A 115 0.47 -14.11 46.27
C SER A 115 0.34 -14.93 44.98
N LYS A 116 1.12 -16.02 44.89
CA LYS A 116 1.08 -16.96 43.76
C LYS A 116 -0.29 -17.58 43.56
N GLU A 117 -0.97 -17.94 44.64
CA GLU A 117 -2.29 -18.57 44.60
C GLU A 117 -3.36 -17.58 44.10
N SER A 118 -3.38 -16.37 44.66
CA SER A 118 -4.27 -15.29 44.23
C SER A 118 -4.02 -14.90 42.77
N TYR A 119 -2.76 -14.88 42.33
CA TYR A 119 -2.41 -14.60 40.95
C TYR A 119 -2.92 -15.69 39.99
N LEU A 120 -2.79 -16.97 40.35
CA LEU A 120 -3.29 -18.07 39.52
C LEU A 120 -4.81 -18.01 39.36
N LYS A 121 -5.54 -17.80 40.47
CA LYS A 121 -7.00 -17.65 40.45
C LYS A 121 -7.43 -16.46 39.58
N TRP A 122 -6.81 -15.30 39.79
CA TRP A 122 -7.05 -14.12 38.97
C TRP A 122 -6.73 -14.36 37.49
N LYS A 123 -5.62 -15.04 37.17
CA LYS A 123 -5.19 -15.30 35.79
C LYS A 123 -6.18 -16.21 35.05
N MET A 124 -6.71 -17.22 35.72
CA MET A 124 -7.74 -18.11 35.14
C MET A 124 -9.01 -17.34 34.77
N GLU A 125 -9.47 -16.44 35.64
CA GLU A 125 -10.62 -15.59 35.37
C GLU A 125 -10.31 -14.54 34.29
N HIS A 126 -9.15 -13.90 34.37
CA HIS A 126 -8.74 -12.84 33.45
C HIS A 126 -8.51 -13.33 32.02
N ASN A 127 -8.02 -14.56 31.84
CA ASN A 127 -7.79 -15.14 30.50
C ASN A 127 -9.06 -15.11 29.63
N LYS A 128 -10.26 -15.21 30.22
CA LYS A 128 -11.54 -15.13 29.50
C LYS A 128 -11.83 -13.75 28.90
N VAL A 129 -11.22 -12.70 29.43
CA VAL A 129 -11.43 -11.29 29.03
C VAL A 129 -10.14 -10.58 28.64
N CYS A 130 -9.05 -11.35 28.47
CA CYS A 130 -7.73 -10.81 28.19
C CYS A 130 -7.73 -10.16 26.80
N ASN A 131 -7.26 -8.92 26.72
CA ASN A 131 -7.15 -8.21 25.44
C ASN A 131 -5.87 -8.59 24.68
N LYS A 132 -4.89 -9.21 25.34
CA LYS A 132 -3.62 -9.60 24.74
C LYS A 132 -3.77 -10.93 24.01
N ASN A 133 -3.51 -10.93 22.71
CA ASN A 133 -3.48 -12.13 21.85
C ASN A 133 -2.15 -12.29 21.09
N HIS A 134 -1.16 -11.44 21.37
CA HIS A 134 0.15 -11.48 20.74
C HIS A 134 1.27 -11.42 21.77
N SER A 135 2.32 -12.17 21.51
CA SER A 135 3.59 -12.14 22.24
C SER A 135 4.76 -12.00 21.26
N GLY A 136 5.80 -11.28 21.66
CA GLY A 136 6.95 -10.99 20.81
C GLY A 136 6.92 -9.59 20.20
N SER A 137 7.70 -9.38 19.14
CA SER A 137 7.87 -8.07 18.49
C SER A 137 6.61 -7.62 17.75
N SER A 138 6.52 -6.31 17.49
CA SER A 138 5.44 -5.74 16.67
C SER A 138 5.47 -6.25 15.21
N ALA A 139 6.65 -6.52 14.66
CA ALA A 139 6.79 -7.11 13.32
C ALA A 139 6.17 -8.51 13.24
N GLN A 140 6.29 -9.31 14.30
CA GLN A 140 5.70 -10.65 14.36
C GLN A 140 4.16 -10.62 14.36
N MET A 141 3.53 -9.48 14.69
CA MET A 141 2.07 -9.35 14.65
C MET A 141 1.50 -9.54 13.25
N GLU A 142 2.22 -9.10 12.21
CA GLU A 142 1.81 -9.30 10.83
C GLU A 142 1.86 -10.77 10.46
N VAL A 143 3.00 -11.43 10.72
CA VAL A 143 3.18 -12.86 10.42
C VAL A 143 2.11 -13.71 11.12
N ASN A 144 1.91 -13.50 12.42
CA ASN A 144 0.90 -14.24 13.19
C ASN A 144 -0.53 -13.93 12.70
N GLY A 145 -0.79 -12.68 12.32
CA GLY A 145 -2.06 -12.27 11.74
C GLY A 145 -2.33 -12.94 10.40
N MET A 146 -1.34 -13.02 9.50
CA MET A 146 -1.45 -13.71 8.22
C MET A 146 -1.67 -15.20 8.40
N LEU A 147 -0.87 -15.87 9.22
CA LEU A 147 -1.06 -17.30 9.52
C LEU A 147 -2.49 -17.58 10.02
N SER A 148 -2.99 -16.74 10.93
CA SER A 148 -4.35 -16.87 11.48
C SER A 148 -5.47 -16.64 10.44
N MET A 149 -5.23 -15.82 9.41
CA MET A 149 -6.21 -15.56 8.36
C MET A 149 -6.16 -16.63 7.27
N PHE A 150 -4.97 -17.13 6.93
CA PHE A 150 -4.80 -18.23 5.98
C PHE A 150 -5.41 -19.52 6.53
N SER A 151 -5.12 -19.88 7.78
CA SER A 151 -5.58 -21.16 8.36
C SER A 151 -7.11 -21.27 8.49
N ARG A 152 -7.83 -20.15 8.59
CA ARG A 152 -9.31 -20.14 8.72
C ARG A 152 -10.05 -19.82 7.41
N SER A 153 -9.33 -19.56 6.32
CA SER A 153 -9.92 -19.01 5.10
C SER A 153 -10.92 -19.97 4.43
N GLU A 154 -10.57 -21.25 4.37
CA GLU A 154 -11.45 -22.30 3.80
C GLU A 154 -12.74 -22.45 4.62
N GLU A 155 -12.63 -22.57 5.94
CA GLU A 155 -13.80 -22.70 6.82
C GLU A 155 -14.70 -21.45 6.78
N LYS A 156 -14.08 -20.27 6.79
CA LYS A 156 -14.81 -19.01 6.98
C LYS A 156 -15.40 -18.44 5.69
N TYR A 157 -14.72 -18.65 4.57
CA TYR A 157 -15.04 -18.02 3.28
C TYR A 157 -15.03 -18.99 2.09
N GLY A 158 -14.64 -20.26 2.27
CA GLY A 158 -14.61 -21.24 1.18
C GLY A 158 -13.52 -20.99 0.14
N VAL A 159 -12.43 -20.31 0.51
CA VAL A 159 -11.36 -19.90 -0.41
C VAL A 159 -9.98 -20.28 0.10
N ARG A 160 -9.03 -20.46 -0.82
CA ARG A 160 -7.61 -20.65 -0.54
C ARG A 160 -6.81 -19.50 -1.11
N TYR A 161 -5.89 -18.96 -0.34
CA TYR A 161 -5.01 -17.87 -0.78
C TYR A 161 -3.72 -18.44 -1.40
N VAL A 162 -3.75 -18.77 -2.69
CA VAL A 162 -2.63 -19.47 -3.36
C VAL A 162 -1.58 -18.52 -3.96
N ASN A 163 -1.97 -17.29 -4.33
CA ASN A 163 -1.04 -16.28 -4.82
C ASN A 163 -0.98 -15.11 -3.85
N TYR A 164 0.19 -14.88 -3.27
CA TYR A 164 0.39 -13.85 -2.25
C TYR A 164 1.16 -12.65 -2.82
N ILE A 165 0.49 -11.50 -2.89
CA ILE A 165 1.08 -10.20 -3.19
C ILE A 165 1.56 -9.60 -1.88
N GLY A 166 2.88 -9.57 -1.70
CA GLY A 166 3.55 -9.02 -0.53
C GLY A 166 4.59 -7.99 -0.90
N ASP A 167 4.92 -7.10 0.06
CA ASP A 167 6.15 -6.32 -0.02
C ASP A 167 7.32 -7.29 0.21
N GLY A 168 8.54 -6.90 -0.15
CA GLY A 168 9.79 -7.65 -0.09
C GLY A 168 10.17 -8.25 1.28
N ASP A 169 9.27 -8.29 2.26
CA ASP A 169 9.43 -9.02 3.51
C ASP A 169 9.33 -10.52 3.29
N CYS A 170 10.52 -11.13 3.30
CA CYS A 170 10.71 -12.57 3.20
C CYS A 170 9.98 -13.31 4.35
N LYS A 171 9.82 -12.70 5.53
CA LYS A 171 9.37 -13.40 6.74
C LYS A 171 7.93 -13.92 6.67
N THR A 172 6.99 -13.08 6.25
CA THR A 172 5.57 -13.45 6.16
C THR A 172 5.36 -14.54 5.13
N PHE A 173 5.91 -14.36 3.92
CA PHE A 173 5.83 -15.38 2.87
C PHE A 173 6.50 -16.69 3.28
N LEU A 174 7.73 -16.65 3.83
CA LEU A 174 8.42 -17.85 4.32
C LEU A 174 7.63 -18.59 5.40
N ALA A 175 7.00 -17.85 6.33
CA ALA A 175 6.17 -18.44 7.37
C ALA A 175 4.94 -19.14 6.77
N LEU A 176 4.26 -18.50 5.81
CA LEU A 176 3.11 -19.09 5.11
C LEU A 176 3.49 -20.34 4.32
N THR A 177 4.62 -20.31 3.59
CA THR A 177 5.12 -21.49 2.86
C THR A 177 5.48 -22.63 3.82
N LYS A 178 6.05 -22.32 4.99
CA LYS A 178 6.38 -23.33 6.01
C LYS A 178 5.13 -23.92 6.66
N ASP A 179 4.14 -23.08 6.94
CA ASP A 179 2.86 -23.49 7.55
C ASP A 179 2.05 -24.38 6.61
N ASN A 180 2.18 -24.16 5.28
CA ASN A 180 1.52 -24.94 4.23
C ASN A 180 0.03 -25.20 4.50
N PRO A 181 -0.77 -24.13 4.73
CA PRO A 181 -2.12 -24.24 5.28
C PRO A 181 -3.09 -25.03 4.40
N TYR A 182 -2.79 -25.17 3.09
CA TYR A 182 -3.67 -25.78 2.11
C TYR A 182 -3.12 -27.07 1.47
N ASN A 183 -1.96 -27.55 1.90
CA ASN A 183 -1.20 -28.60 1.20
C ASN A 183 -0.90 -28.29 -0.28
N VAL A 184 -0.87 -27.00 -0.63
CA VAL A 184 -0.58 -26.49 -1.98
C VAL A 184 0.45 -25.37 -1.87
N PRO A 185 1.47 -25.32 -2.75
CA PRO A 185 2.46 -24.25 -2.72
C PRO A 185 1.85 -22.86 -2.91
N ILE A 186 2.15 -21.95 -1.99
CA ILE A 186 1.80 -20.54 -2.12
C ILE A 186 2.84 -19.85 -3.02
N SER A 187 2.36 -19.23 -4.10
CA SER A 187 3.19 -18.50 -5.05
C SER A 187 3.33 -17.03 -4.64
N LYS A 188 4.55 -16.49 -4.74
CA LYS A 188 4.81 -15.08 -4.45
C LYS A 188 4.61 -14.22 -5.69
N ILE A 189 3.81 -13.17 -5.57
CA ILE A 189 3.70 -12.09 -6.55
C ILE A 189 4.38 -10.84 -5.98
N GLU A 190 5.21 -10.19 -6.78
CA GLU A 190 5.93 -8.98 -6.38
C GLU A 190 5.12 -7.72 -6.70
N CYS A 191 5.02 -6.81 -5.73
CA CYS A 191 4.46 -5.49 -5.97
C CYS A 191 5.37 -4.69 -6.92
N VAL A 192 4.86 -4.27 -8.08
CA VAL A 192 5.67 -3.51 -9.07
C VAL A 192 6.20 -2.20 -8.50
N GLY A 193 5.44 -1.55 -7.61
CA GLY A 193 5.91 -0.34 -6.90
C GLY A 193 7.14 -0.61 -6.03
N HIS A 194 7.20 -1.76 -5.37
CA HIS A 194 8.35 -2.17 -4.56
C HIS A 194 9.54 -2.58 -5.41
N ILE A 195 9.31 -3.33 -6.50
CA ILE A 195 10.35 -3.68 -7.47
C ILE A 195 10.94 -2.41 -8.11
N GLN A 196 10.10 -1.44 -8.45
CA GLN A 196 10.55 -0.13 -8.92
C GLN A 196 11.46 0.55 -7.87
N LYS A 197 11.02 0.68 -6.62
CA LYS A 197 11.84 1.28 -5.55
C LYS A 197 13.17 0.54 -5.34
N ARG A 198 13.19 -0.79 -5.52
CA ARG A 198 14.38 -1.65 -5.40
C ARG A 198 15.50 -1.23 -6.38
N MET A 199 15.16 -0.86 -7.62
CA MET A 199 16.12 -0.32 -8.60
C MET A 199 16.82 0.93 -8.06
N GLY A 200 16.03 1.92 -7.63
CA GLY A 200 16.54 3.18 -7.10
C GLY A 200 17.36 3.02 -5.81
N ALA A 201 16.96 2.08 -4.95
CA ALA A 201 17.69 1.78 -3.72
C ALA A 201 19.05 1.13 -4.01
N ARG A 202 19.11 0.13 -4.90
CA ARG A 202 20.36 -0.54 -5.29
C ARG A 202 21.35 0.42 -5.95
N LEU A 203 20.87 1.29 -6.84
CA LEU A 203 21.71 2.30 -7.48
C LEU A 203 22.27 3.31 -6.49
N ARG A 204 21.46 3.78 -5.52
CA ARG A 204 21.94 4.67 -4.45
C ARG A 204 22.95 3.99 -3.53
N LYS A 205 22.73 2.71 -3.19
CA LYS A 205 23.68 1.92 -2.40
C LYS A 205 25.02 1.79 -3.12
N LEU A 206 24.99 1.42 -4.41
CA LEU A 206 26.20 1.35 -5.24
C LEU A 206 26.94 2.69 -5.30
N LYS A 207 26.19 3.80 -5.48
CA LYS A 207 26.74 5.16 -5.43
C LYS A 207 27.49 5.44 -4.13
N GLN A 208 26.98 4.96 -2.99
CA GLN A 208 27.64 5.10 -1.69
C GLN A 208 28.87 4.18 -1.57
N GLU A 209 28.79 2.92 -2.02
CA GLU A 209 29.89 1.95 -1.98
C GLU A 209 31.11 2.36 -2.83
N PHE A 210 30.88 3.18 -3.87
CA PHE A 210 31.90 3.76 -4.75
C PHE A 210 32.38 5.15 -4.33
N ARG A 211 31.95 5.66 -3.17
CA ARG A 211 32.42 6.97 -2.68
C ARG A 211 33.94 6.95 -2.48
N GLY A 212 34.64 7.91 -3.08
CA GLY A 212 36.10 8.01 -3.05
C GLY A 212 36.84 7.05 -3.99
N LYS A 213 36.13 6.13 -4.67
CA LYS A 213 36.72 5.21 -5.65
C LYS A 213 36.59 5.78 -7.07
N LYS A 214 37.58 5.50 -7.89
CA LYS A 214 37.58 5.83 -9.32
C LYS A 214 37.24 4.57 -10.12
N LEU A 215 36.50 4.77 -11.21
CA LEU A 215 36.27 3.74 -12.23
C LEU A 215 37.51 3.62 -13.13
N TYR A 216 37.48 2.70 -14.10
CA TYR A 216 38.59 2.47 -15.02
C TYR A 216 38.90 3.69 -15.91
N ASP A 217 37.95 4.61 -16.08
CA ASP A 217 38.16 5.91 -16.75
C ASP A 217 38.80 6.97 -15.83
N LYS A 218 39.31 6.55 -14.66
CA LYS A 218 39.95 7.40 -13.62
C LYS A 218 39.02 8.48 -13.05
N LYS A 219 37.70 8.38 -13.26
CA LYS A 219 36.68 9.32 -12.76
C LYS A 219 35.77 8.64 -11.72
N PRO A 220 35.15 9.41 -10.79
CA PRO A 220 34.21 8.85 -9.81
C PRO A 220 32.94 8.30 -10.48
N LEU A 221 32.22 7.39 -9.82
CA LEU A 221 30.93 6.88 -10.30
C LEU A 221 29.86 7.99 -10.40
N SER A 222 29.84 8.88 -9.41
CA SER A 222 28.90 10.00 -9.31
C SER A 222 29.52 11.33 -9.71
N GLY A 223 28.70 12.30 -10.13
CA GLY A 223 29.12 13.65 -10.50
C GLY A 223 28.33 14.19 -11.69
N LYS A 224 28.63 15.43 -12.11
CA LYS A 224 28.00 16.04 -13.28
C LYS A 224 28.20 15.15 -14.52
N GLY A 225 27.12 14.84 -15.23
CA GLY A 225 27.13 13.96 -16.40
C GLY A 225 27.34 12.47 -16.10
N ARG A 226 27.20 12.03 -14.85
CA ARG A 226 27.39 10.62 -14.43
C ARG A 226 26.18 10.12 -13.63
N LEU A 227 26.38 9.23 -12.66
CA LEU A 227 25.30 8.72 -11.82
C LEU A 227 24.84 9.77 -10.80
N THR A 228 23.93 10.65 -11.23
CA THR A 228 23.26 11.67 -10.40
C THR A 228 21.97 11.11 -9.78
N ASP A 229 21.44 11.75 -8.74
CA ASP A 229 20.16 11.33 -8.14
C ASP A 229 19.00 11.48 -9.12
N VAL A 230 19.03 12.52 -9.97
CA VAL A 230 18.08 12.73 -11.06
C VAL A 230 18.11 11.56 -12.05
N LEU A 231 19.31 11.11 -12.46
CA LEU A 231 19.43 9.95 -13.34
C LEU A 231 18.92 8.68 -12.66
N ILE A 232 19.22 8.49 -11.36
CA ILE A 232 18.69 7.34 -10.61
C ILE A 232 17.16 7.36 -10.59
N ASP A 233 16.54 8.52 -10.35
CA ASP A 233 15.07 8.65 -10.35
C ASP A 233 14.45 8.39 -11.73
N GLN A 234 15.11 8.83 -12.80
CA GLN A 234 14.72 8.51 -14.17
C GLN A 234 14.80 7.02 -14.46
N LEU A 235 15.95 6.37 -14.19
CA LEU A 235 16.14 4.93 -14.40
C LEU A 235 15.15 4.11 -13.59
N THR A 236 14.91 4.52 -12.34
CA THR A 236 13.91 3.91 -11.46
C THR A 236 12.52 3.99 -12.10
N THR A 237 12.11 5.17 -12.58
CA THR A 237 10.81 5.39 -13.21
C THR A 237 10.67 4.58 -14.51
N TYR A 238 11.68 4.60 -15.37
CA TYR A 238 11.67 3.85 -16.63
C TYR A 238 11.57 2.35 -16.40
N TYR A 239 12.33 1.83 -15.44
CA TYR A 239 12.28 0.42 -15.06
C TYR A 239 10.88 0.00 -14.59
N GLY A 240 10.26 0.79 -13.71
CA GLY A 240 8.88 0.51 -13.28
C GLY A 240 7.86 0.61 -14.42
N ASN A 241 8.05 1.54 -15.37
CA ASN A 241 7.18 1.68 -16.53
C ASN A 241 7.33 0.51 -17.51
N ALA A 242 8.55 0.01 -17.72
CA ALA A 242 8.80 -1.16 -18.56
C ALA A 242 8.02 -2.38 -18.05
N ILE A 243 8.02 -2.62 -16.73
CA ILE A 243 7.26 -3.71 -16.13
C ILE A 243 5.75 -3.52 -16.30
N ARG A 244 5.23 -2.31 -16.03
CA ARG A 244 3.77 -2.05 -16.13
C ARG A 244 3.24 -2.10 -17.56
N LYS A 245 4.02 -1.66 -18.55
CA LYS A 245 3.61 -1.66 -19.96
C LYS A 245 3.60 -3.05 -20.58
N HIS A 246 4.38 -3.97 -20.02
CA HIS A 246 4.51 -5.34 -20.49
C HIS A 246 4.10 -6.33 -19.40
N SER A 247 3.06 -6.00 -18.62
CA SER A 247 2.60 -6.78 -17.45
C SER A 247 2.29 -8.23 -17.77
N ASP A 248 2.01 -8.55 -19.03
CA ASP A 248 1.45 -9.83 -19.43
C ASP A 248 2.55 -10.80 -19.92
N ASN A 249 3.76 -10.30 -20.18
CA ASN A 249 4.86 -11.11 -20.72
C ASN A 249 6.22 -10.71 -20.14
N TYR A 250 6.84 -11.63 -19.39
CA TYR A 250 8.14 -11.36 -18.76
C TYR A 250 9.29 -11.18 -19.76
N HIS A 251 9.22 -11.79 -20.95
CA HIS A 251 10.24 -11.64 -21.98
C HIS A 251 10.20 -10.22 -22.56
N ASP A 252 9.01 -9.68 -22.77
CA ASP A 252 8.84 -8.29 -23.22
C ASP A 252 9.25 -7.29 -22.13
N MET A 253 8.97 -7.58 -20.85
CA MET A 253 9.52 -6.81 -19.73
C MET A 253 11.04 -6.80 -19.79
N GLN A 254 11.68 -7.96 -19.96
CA GLN A 254 13.13 -8.09 -20.01
C GLN A 254 13.71 -7.29 -21.18
N LYS A 255 13.13 -7.43 -22.37
CA LYS A 255 13.51 -6.67 -23.57
C LYS A 255 13.42 -5.16 -23.32
N ALA A 256 12.31 -4.69 -22.76
CA ALA A 256 12.10 -3.28 -22.46
C ALA A 256 13.05 -2.75 -21.37
N ILE A 257 13.38 -3.55 -20.36
CA ILE A 257 14.36 -3.18 -19.31
C ILE A 257 15.76 -3.04 -19.92
N TRP A 258 16.18 -3.98 -20.76
CA TRP A 258 17.47 -3.89 -21.44
C TRP A 258 17.52 -2.75 -22.45
N ALA A 259 16.40 -2.43 -23.12
CA ALA A 259 16.29 -1.24 -23.98
C ALA A 259 16.68 0.05 -23.24
N ILE A 260 16.30 0.19 -21.96
CA ILE A 260 16.70 1.36 -21.14
C ILE A 260 18.22 1.43 -20.99
N TRP A 261 18.86 0.30 -20.66
CA TRP A 261 20.31 0.25 -20.44
C TRP A 261 21.08 0.55 -21.72
N TYR A 262 20.75 -0.12 -22.83
CA TYR A 262 21.40 0.09 -24.11
C TYR A 262 21.16 1.51 -24.64
N HIS A 263 19.95 2.04 -24.53
CA HIS A 263 19.63 3.41 -24.94
C HIS A 263 20.45 4.46 -24.18
N LYS A 264 20.66 4.27 -22.87
CA LYS A 264 21.45 5.22 -22.05
C LYS A 264 22.96 5.11 -22.26
N ARG A 265 23.46 3.96 -22.71
CA ARG A 265 24.88 3.75 -23.05
C ARG A 265 25.23 4.23 -24.46
N SER A 266 24.25 4.20 -25.38
CA SER A 266 24.43 4.58 -26.78
C SER A 266 25.03 5.98 -26.92
N ASN A 267 26.01 6.10 -27.81
CA ASN A 267 26.69 7.35 -28.12
C ASN A 267 27.05 7.39 -29.61
N ASP A 268 27.58 8.51 -30.09
CA ASP A 268 27.86 8.71 -31.52
C ASP A 268 28.91 7.74 -32.08
N ASN A 269 29.78 7.18 -31.24
CA ASN A 269 30.78 6.19 -31.66
C ASN A 269 30.26 4.75 -31.57
N GLU A 270 29.29 4.49 -30.69
CA GLU A 270 28.74 3.16 -30.44
C GLU A 270 27.22 3.25 -30.27
N VAL A 271 26.53 3.04 -31.38
CA VAL A 271 25.08 3.17 -31.47
C VAL A 271 24.41 1.86 -31.08
N THR A 272 23.67 1.84 -29.98
CA THR A 272 23.07 0.62 -29.41
C THR A 272 21.58 0.80 -29.12
N HIS A 273 20.75 0.86 -30.17
CA HIS A 273 19.30 1.02 -30.05
C HIS A 273 18.51 -0.23 -30.44
N ASP A 274 19.14 -1.39 -30.56
CA ASP A 274 18.52 -2.63 -31.09
C ASP A 274 17.30 -3.10 -30.30
N PHE A 275 17.30 -2.83 -28.99
CA PHE A 275 16.20 -3.18 -28.10
C PHE A 275 15.09 -2.11 -28.03
N CYS A 276 15.31 -0.92 -28.61
CA CYS A 276 14.29 0.12 -28.66
C CYS A 276 13.19 -0.30 -29.64
N PRO A 277 11.92 0.06 -29.36
CA PRO A 277 10.84 -0.20 -30.31
C PRO A 277 11.11 0.52 -31.63
N ASP A 278 10.79 -0.12 -32.74
CA ASP A 278 10.86 0.46 -34.08
C ASP A 278 9.61 1.31 -34.38
N GLY A 279 9.67 2.08 -35.47
CA GLY A 279 8.53 2.84 -35.98
C GLY A 279 8.54 4.33 -35.61
N VAL A 280 7.65 5.08 -36.27
CA VAL A 280 7.49 6.53 -36.12
C VAL A 280 7.03 6.95 -34.71
N ASP A 281 6.29 6.07 -34.04
CA ASP A 281 5.79 6.26 -32.68
C ASP A 281 6.77 5.78 -31.60
N SER A 282 7.97 5.35 -32.00
CA SER A 282 9.01 4.96 -31.05
C SER A 282 9.34 6.11 -30.13
N TRP A 283 9.43 5.85 -28.83
CA TRP A 283 9.96 6.83 -27.87
C TRP A 283 11.45 7.13 -28.13
N CYS A 284 12.17 6.23 -28.82
CA CYS A 284 13.58 6.42 -29.15
C CYS A 284 13.74 7.34 -30.37
N ALA A 285 14.34 8.51 -30.15
CA ALA A 285 14.56 9.50 -31.20
C ALA A 285 15.46 8.99 -32.33
N TYR A 286 16.44 8.14 -32.02
CA TYR A 286 17.29 7.51 -33.03
C TYR A 286 16.48 6.58 -33.95
N LYS A 287 15.62 5.73 -33.39
CA LYS A 287 14.76 4.84 -34.19
C LYS A 287 13.79 5.61 -35.09
N ARG A 288 13.23 6.73 -34.59
CA ARG A 288 12.45 7.65 -35.45
C ARG A 288 13.29 8.26 -36.58
N ALA A 289 14.52 8.66 -36.28
CA ALA A 289 15.43 9.22 -37.29
C ALA A 289 15.79 8.18 -38.37
N VAL A 290 15.98 6.90 -37.99
CA VAL A 290 16.20 5.80 -38.94
C VAL A 290 15.00 5.66 -39.89
N VAL A 291 13.78 5.65 -39.36
CA VAL A 291 12.57 5.55 -40.19
C VAL A 291 12.40 6.76 -41.11
N ASN A 292 12.77 7.96 -40.64
CA ASN A 292 12.69 9.19 -41.41
C ASN A 292 13.91 9.44 -42.33
N GLY A 293 14.88 8.51 -42.40
CA GLY A 293 16.09 8.67 -43.21
C GLY A 293 17.02 9.81 -42.77
N THR A 294 16.96 10.22 -41.50
CA THR A 294 17.73 11.36 -40.93
C THR A 294 18.73 10.93 -39.86
N ASN A 295 19.01 9.62 -39.76
CA ASN A 295 19.90 9.03 -38.76
C ASN A 295 21.37 9.49 -38.88
N GLU A 296 21.85 9.80 -40.08
CA GLU A 296 23.23 10.29 -40.32
C GLU A 296 23.53 11.61 -39.58
N ASN A 297 22.51 12.45 -39.41
CA ASN A 297 22.62 13.73 -38.71
C ASN A 297 22.24 13.65 -37.22
N PHE A 298 21.92 12.44 -36.72
CA PHE A 298 21.48 12.27 -35.35
C PHE A 298 22.65 12.36 -34.37
N LYS A 299 22.57 13.29 -33.41
CA LYS A 299 23.55 13.41 -32.31
C LYS A 299 22.96 12.90 -31.00
N HIS A 300 23.66 12.01 -30.33
CA HIS A 300 23.27 11.49 -29.04
C HIS A 300 23.40 12.56 -27.97
N THR A 301 22.26 13.05 -27.51
CA THR A 301 22.20 13.93 -26.34
C THR A 301 21.89 13.08 -25.11
N ASN A 302 22.58 13.34 -23.99
CA ASN A 302 22.37 12.67 -22.70
C ASN A 302 22.83 11.19 -22.61
N SER A 303 23.88 10.81 -23.35
CA SER A 303 24.56 9.53 -23.13
C SER A 303 25.25 9.51 -21.77
N VAL A 304 25.17 8.37 -21.09
CA VAL A 304 25.86 8.13 -19.82
C VAL A 304 27.20 7.48 -20.13
N PRO A 305 28.31 7.90 -19.49
CA PRO A 305 29.62 7.32 -19.78
C PRO A 305 29.65 5.80 -19.63
N VAL A 306 30.32 5.11 -20.57
CA VAL A 306 30.41 3.64 -20.61
C VAL A 306 30.83 3.06 -19.26
N ALA A 307 31.81 3.68 -18.60
CA ALA A 307 32.30 3.25 -17.29
C ALA A 307 31.23 3.26 -16.19
N VAL A 308 30.29 4.20 -16.25
CA VAL A 308 29.15 4.26 -15.32
C VAL A 308 28.13 3.17 -15.66
N MET A 309 27.84 2.99 -16.95
CA MET A 309 26.87 2.01 -17.44
C MET A 309 27.31 0.57 -17.12
N ASP A 310 28.60 0.28 -17.29
CA ASP A 310 29.18 -1.01 -16.94
C ASP A 310 29.13 -1.26 -15.43
N ALA A 311 29.39 -0.24 -14.61
CA ALA A 311 29.30 -0.34 -13.16
C ALA A 311 27.87 -0.64 -12.66
N ILE A 312 26.83 -0.12 -13.33
CA ILE A 312 25.42 -0.38 -12.96
C ILE A 312 24.81 -1.60 -13.66
N LYS A 313 25.47 -2.16 -14.69
CA LYS A 313 24.99 -3.32 -15.47
C LYS A 313 24.62 -4.54 -14.60
N PRO A 314 25.38 -4.90 -13.55
CA PRO A 314 25.00 -6.00 -12.66
C PRO A 314 23.61 -5.82 -12.02
N ILE A 315 23.25 -4.59 -11.66
CA ILE A 315 21.92 -4.29 -11.08
C ILE A 315 20.82 -4.53 -12.12
N PHE A 316 21.03 -4.13 -13.38
CA PHE A 316 20.09 -4.40 -14.48
C PHE A 316 19.98 -5.90 -14.75
N LYS A 317 21.08 -6.64 -14.75
CA LYS A 317 21.09 -8.10 -14.92
C LYS A 317 20.25 -8.79 -13.84
N ASP A 318 20.50 -8.46 -12.57
CA ASP A 318 19.75 -9.03 -11.45
C ASP A 318 18.26 -8.68 -11.49
N LEU A 319 17.93 -7.42 -11.78
CA LEU A 319 16.55 -6.93 -11.78
C LEU A 319 15.79 -7.27 -13.08
N SER A 320 16.46 -7.85 -14.07
CA SER A 320 15.83 -8.41 -15.28
C SER A 320 15.83 -9.93 -15.29
N HIS A 321 16.15 -10.57 -14.16
CA HIS A 321 16.16 -12.04 -14.05
C HIS A 321 14.76 -12.63 -14.27
N PRO A 322 14.60 -13.71 -15.06
CA PRO A 322 13.30 -14.31 -15.35
C PRO A 322 12.48 -14.65 -14.10
N ASP A 323 13.09 -15.22 -13.06
CA ASP A 323 12.39 -15.56 -11.81
C ASP A 323 11.83 -14.35 -11.04
N LEU A 324 12.44 -13.18 -11.22
CA LEU A 324 11.89 -11.95 -10.67
C LEU A 324 10.73 -11.45 -11.55
N LEU A 325 10.94 -11.39 -12.87
CA LEU A 325 9.96 -10.82 -13.80
C LEU A 325 8.69 -11.68 -13.91
N LYS A 326 8.79 -13.01 -13.82
CA LYS A 326 7.63 -13.91 -13.74
C LYS A 326 6.73 -13.57 -12.55
N ARG A 327 7.29 -13.12 -11.43
CA ARG A 327 6.53 -12.68 -10.25
C ARG A 327 5.96 -11.27 -10.38
N CYS A 328 6.33 -10.53 -11.42
CA CYS A 328 5.77 -9.21 -11.74
C CYS A 328 4.60 -9.28 -12.74
N ILE A 329 4.27 -10.48 -13.24
CA ILE A 329 3.17 -10.68 -14.20
C ILE A 329 1.86 -10.17 -13.60
N GLY A 330 1.03 -9.53 -14.43
CA GLY A 330 -0.22 -8.87 -14.03
C GLY A 330 -0.03 -7.51 -13.37
N GLY A 331 1.21 -7.01 -13.23
CA GLY A 331 1.47 -5.63 -12.85
C GLY A 331 0.97 -5.24 -11.45
N ARG A 332 0.80 -6.22 -10.55
CA ARG A 332 0.06 -6.06 -9.28
C ARG A 332 0.71 -5.03 -8.34
N THR A 333 -0.13 -4.40 -7.51
CA THR A 333 0.29 -3.39 -6.54
C THR A 333 -0.41 -3.58 -5.20
N GLN A 334 0.19 -3.04 -4.13
CA GLN A 334 -0.37 -3.08 -2.77
C GLN A 334 -0.95 -1.74 -2.31
N ASN A 335 -1.11 -0.76 -3.21
CA ASN A 335 -1.54 0.60 -2.87
C ASN A 335 -2.94 0.64 -2.20
N VAL A 336 -3.74 -0.39 -2.44
CA VAL A 336 -5.07 -0.56 -1.82
C VAL A 336 -4.94 -0.71 -0.29
N ASN A 337 -3.90 -1.40 0.20
CA ASN A 337 -3.64 -1.54 1.64
C ASN A 337 -3.35 -0.20 2.30
N GLU A 338 -2.55 0.67 1.66
CA GLU A 338 -2.26 2.00 2.22
C GLU A 338 -3.54 2.83 2.42
N SER A 339 -4.51 2.67 1.52
CA SER A 339 -5.82 3.34 1.62
C SER A 339 -6.65 2.80 2.79
N LEU A 340 -6.68 1.48 3.00
CA LEU A 340 -7.34 0.86 4.15
C LEU A 340 -6.66 1.27 5.47
N ASN A 341 -5.33 1.19 5.52
CA ASN A 341 -4.52 1.56 6.68
C ASN A 341 -4.82 3.00 7.12
N SER A 342 -4.86 3.93 6.16
CA SER A 342 -5.23 5.32 6.41
C SER A 342 -6.65 5.45 7.01
N LEU A 343 -7.61 4.69 6.50
CA LEU A 343 -9.00 4.72 6.98
C LEU A 343 -9.13 4.17 8.41
N ILE A 344 -8.46 3.05 8.73
CA ILE A 344 -8.43 2.48 10.08
C ILE A 344 -7.93 3.53 11.09
N TRP A 345 -6.82 4.20 10.75
CA TRP A 345 -6.21 5.18 11.64
C TRP A 345 -6.92 6.53 11.64
N THR A 346 -7.80 6.80 10.69
CA THR A 346 -8.75 7.92 10.76
C THR A 346 -9.83 7.66 11.83
N PHE A 347 -10.34 6.43 11.89
CA PHE A 347 -11.30 6.02 12.93
C PHE A 347 -10.63 5.72 14.28
N CYS A 348 -9.32 5.49 14.29
CA CYS A 348 -8.52 5.29 15.50
C CYS A 348 -7.23 6.14 15.42
N PRO A 349 -7.30 7.46 15.65
CA PRO A 349 -6.16 8.39 15.49
C PRO A 349 -4.93 7.96 16.27
N LYS A 350 -3.77 7.83 15.64
CA LYS A 350 -2.52 7.30 16.24
C LYS A 350 -2.08 8.03 17.53
N THR A 351 -2.55 9.26 17.72
CA THR A 351 -2.27 10.12 18.88
C THR A 351 -3.06 9.77 20.14
N THR A 352 -4.11 8.94 20.05
CA THR A 352 -4.96 8.60 21.20
C THR A 352 -4.63 7.21 21.77
N ASN A 353 -4.65 7.12 23.10
CA ASN A 353 -4.56 5.85 23.81
C ASN A 353 -5.88 5.09 23.64
N ASN A 354 -5.80 3.89 23.06
CA ASN A 354 -6.98 3.08 22.76
C ASN A 354 -6.81 1.66 23.30
N SER A 355 -7.93 1.01 23.61
CA SER A 355 -7.97 -0.43 23.89
C SER A 355 -8.08 -1.23 22.59
N ARG A 356 -7.80 -2.54 22.65
CA ARG A 356 -8.00 -3.45 21.52
C ARG A 356 -9.41 -3.37 20.95
N LYS A 357 -10.44 -3.34 21.82
CA LYS A 357 -11.85 -3.21 21.41
C LYS A 357 -12.08 -1.97 20.52
N ILE A 358 -11.46 -0.83 20.83
CA ILE A 358 -11.57 0.36 19.97
C ILE A 358 -10.88 0.15 18.63
N VAL A 359 -9.69 -0.47 18.62
CA VAL A 359 -9.00 -0.82 17.36
C VAL A 359 -9.86 -1.79 16.53
N GLU A 360 -10.54 -2.76 17.15
CA GLU A 360 -11.45 -3.68 16.48
C GLU A 360 -12.68 -2.96 15.90
N ILE A 361 -13.34 -2.08 16.67
CA ILE A 361 -14.44 -1.24 16.17
C ILE A 361 -13.99 -0.41 14.96
N SER A 362 -12.86 0.28 15.08
CA SER A 362 -12.32 1.13 14.00
C SER A 362 -11.93 0.32 12.77
N THR A 363 -11.38 -0.89 12.96
CA THR A 363 -11.06 -1.81 11.85
C THR A 363 -12.34 -2.28 11.17
N ASN A 364 -13.35 -2.72 11.93
CA ASN A 364 -14.64 -3.15 11.38
C ASN A 364 -15.32 -2.02 10.59
N LEU A 365 -15.33 -0.80 11.15
CA LEU A 365 -15.84 0.39 10.47
C LEU A 365 -15.07 0.64 9.17
N ALA A 366 -13.75 0.54 9.18
CA ALA A 366 -12.91 0.74 8.01
C ALA A 366 -13.23 -0.30 6.92
N VAL A 367 -13.25 -1.59 7.27
CA VAL A 367 -13.60 -2.69 6.34
C VAL A 367 -14.96 -2.44 5.69
N ALA A 368 -16.00 -2.23 6.50
CA ALA A 368 -17.35 -2.03 5.97
C ALA A 368 -17.44 -0.76 5.11
N ASN A 369 -16.81 0.36 5.51
CA ASN A 369 -16.80 1.58 4.70
C ASN A 369 -15.98 1.44 3.41
N PHE A 370 -14.95 0.59 3.41
CA PHE A 370 -14.09 0.39 2.26
C PHE A 370 -14.82 -0.42 1.19
N ASN A 371 -15.37 -1.58 1.58
CA ASN A 371 -16.09 -2.49 0.72
C ASN A 371 -17.43 -1.91 0.24
N ASP A 372 -18.25 -1.40 1.16
CA ASP A 372 -19.65 -1.04 0.87
C ASP A 372 -19.90 0.47 0.80
N GLY A 373 -18.85 1.27 0.96
CA GLY A 373 -18.96 2.72 1.03
C GLY A 373 -19.75 3.18 2.26
N LYS A 374 -20.41 4.34 2.13
CA LYS A 374 -21.12 4.95 3.28
C LYS A 374 -22.42 4.24 3.65
N ARG A 375 -22.94 3.35 2.79
CA ARG A 375 -24.11 2.51 3.09
C ARG A 375 -23.87 1.59 4.28
N ALA A 376 -22.62 1.15 4.51
CA ALA A 376 -22.23 0.42 5.72
C ALA A 376 -22.67 1.09 7.01
N THR A 377 -22.65 2.43 7.06
CA THR A 377 -23.07 3.18 8.25
C THR A 377 -24.56 2.98 8.53
N LEU A 378 -25.39 2.91 7.48
CA LEU A 378 -26.82 2.68 7.61
C LEU A 378 -27.10 1.25 8.10
N PHE A 379 -26.35 0.26 7.63
CA PHE A 379 -26.47 -1.12 8.11
C PHE A 379 -26.06 -1.25 9.59
N ILE A 380 -24.96 -0.61 9.98
CA ILE A 380 -24.53 -0.59 11.40
C ILE A 380 -25.57 0.11 12.28
N MET A 381 -26.19 1.19 11.81
CA MET A 381 -27.25 1.86 12.57
C MET A 381 -28.46 0.94 12.76
N LYS A 382 -28.90 0.24 11.69
CA LYS A 382 -30.01 -0.73 11.79
C LYS A 382 -29.68 -1.88 12.74
N GLU A 383 -28.46 -2.39 12.70
CA GLU A 383 -27.97 -3.44 13.62
C GLU A 383 -27.92 -2.96 15.08
N LEU A 384 -27.77 -1.65 15.29
CA LEU A 384 -27.89 -0.99 16.60
C LEU A 384 -29.33 -0.57 16.93
N GLU A 385 -30.32 -1.05 16.18
CA GLU A 385 -31.74 -0.71 16.32
C GLU A 385 -32.03 0.79 16.18
N CYS A 386 -31.12 1.52 15.53
CA CYS A 386 -31.27 2.93 15.20
C CYS A 386 -31.81 3.06 13.78
N ILE A 387 -33.05 3.53 13.62
CA ILE A 387 -33.67 3.74 12.30
C ILE A 387 -33.03 4.96 11.62
N PRO A 388 -32.32 4.82 10.48
CA PRO A 388 -31.73 5.96 9.80
C PRO A 388 -32.82 6.84 9.17
N GLY A 389 -32.90 8.10 9.60
CA GLY A 389 -33.80 9.09 9.00
C GLY A 389 -33.37 9.51 7.58
N ALA A 390 -34.26 10.22 6.88
CA ALA A 390 -34.06 10.63 5.48
C ALA A 390 -32.73 11.39 5.25
N ASN A 391 -32.36 12.30 6.17
CA ASN A 391 -31.11 13.05 6.09
C ASN A 391 -29.87 12.14 6.16
N CYS A 392 -29.91 11.09 6.98
CA CYS A 392 -28.81 10.14 7.10
C CYS A 392 -28.64 9.33 5.80
N VAL A 393 -29.76 8.89 5.22
CA VAL A 393 -29.77 8.16 3.94
C VAL A 393 -29.28 9.05 2.80
N ALA A 394 -29.75 10.30 2.73
CA ALA A 394 -29.31 11.27 1.74
C ALA A 394 -27.80 11.54 1.84
N PHE A 395 -27.30 11.78 3.07
CA PHE A 395 -25.87 11.93 3.33
C PHE A 395 -25.06 10.71 2.87
N ALA A 396 -25.49 9.50 3.20
CA ALA A 396 -24.77 8.28 2.82
C ALA A 396 -24.71 8.10 1.30
N LYS A 397 -25.79 8.41 0.57
CA LYS A 397 -25.82 8.40 -0.90
C LYS A 397 -24.84 9.42 -1.47
N GLU A 398 -24.91 10.67 -1.02
CA GLU A 398 -24.09 11.76 -1.55
C GLU A 398 -22.60 11.56 -1.23
N ALA A 399 -22.27 11.17 -0.01
CA ALA A 399 -20.90 10.90 0.38
C ALA A 399 -20.29 9.74 -0.42
N ASN A 400 -21.08 8.72 -0.79
CA ASN A 400 -20.60 7.65 -1.67
C ASN A 400 -20.42 8.13 -3.12
N ARG A 401 -21.34 8.96 -3.63
CA ARG A 401 -21.22 9.58 -4.97
C ARG A 401 -19.94 10.41 -5.08
N LEU A 402 -19.67 11.26 -4.09
CA LEU A 402 -18.45 12.07 -4.04
C LEU A 402 -17.19 11.20 -3.91
N ARG A 403 -17.22 10.13 -3.10
CA ARG A 403 -16.12 9.17 -2.99
C ARG A 403 -15.73 8.60 -4.36
N ILE A 404 -16.72 8.12 -5.13
CA ILE A 404 -16.49 7.56 -6.47
C ILE A 404 -15.98 8.64 -7.42
N LYS A 405 -16.62 9.82 -7.43
CA LYS A 405 -16.18 10.96 -8.26
C LYS A 405 -14.71 11.32 -8.01
N PHE A 406 -14.30 11.43 -6.74
CA PHE A 406 -12.91 11.75 -6.40
C PHE A 406 -11.94 10.59 -6.64
N ALA A 407 -12.40 9.34 -6.55
CA ALA A 407 -11.58 8.18 -6.93
C ALA A 407 -11.30 8.19 -8.44
N LEU A 408 -12.34 8.37 -9.27
CA LEU A 408 -12.21 8.46 -10.72
C LEU A 408 -11.34 9.65 -11.13
N LYS A 409 -11.54 10.83 -10.53
CA LYS A 409 -10.68 11.99 -10.78
C LYS A 409 -9.21 11.70 -10.45
N ARG A 410 -8.93 11.06 -9.31
CA ARG A 410 -7.54 10.69 -8.95
C ARG A 410 -6.94 9.63 -9.87
N ALA A 411 -7.75 8.68 -10.35
CA ALA A 411 -7.32 7.70 -11.35
C ALA A 411 -6.95 8.40 -12.67
N GLN A 412 -7.79 9.34 -13.11
CA GLN A 412 -7.54 10.18 -14.28
C GLN A 412 -6.30 11.06 -14.10
N ASP A 413 -6.16 11.78 -12.98
CA ASP A 413 -5.00 12.63 -12.67
C ASP A 413 -3.68 11.82 -12.62
N ASN A 414 -3.77 10.50 -12.42
CA ASN A 414 -2.62 9.60 -12.43
C ASN A 414 -2.22 9.14 -13.83
N THR A 415 -3.01 9.41 -14.88
CA THR A 415 -2.60 9.13 -16.26
C THR A 415 -1.48 10.07 -16.68
N LEU A 416 -0.66 9.62 -17.62
CA LEU A 416 0.44 10.41 -18.16
C LEU A 416 -0.08 11.70 -18.83
N GLU A 417 -1.19 11.59 -19.56
CA GLU A 417 -1.85 12.69 -20.26
C GLU A 417 -2.33 13.77 -19.30
N ALA A 418 -3.05 13.40 -18.24
CA ALA A 418 -3.53 14.37 -17.26
C ALA A 418 -2.37 15.09 -16.55
N ARG A 419 -1.25 14.40 -16.30
CA ARG A 419 -0.03 15.02 -15.74
C ARG A 419 0.63 15.98 -16.72
N ILE A 420 0.63 15.68 -18.01
CA ILE A 420 1.14 16.57 -19.06
C ILE A 420 0.26 17.81 -19.16
N THR A 421 -1.06 17.63 -19.24
CA THR A 421 -2.04 18.74 -19.30
C THR A 421 -1.91 19.65 -18.09
N LYS A 422 -1.85 19.10 -16.87
CA LYS A 422 -1.71 19.90 -15.65
C LYS A 422 -0.38 20.65 -15.56
N ARG A 423 0.71 20.08 -16.08
CA ARG A 423 2.00 20.79 -16.19
C ARG A 423 1.91 21.94 -17.18
N ARG A 424 1.21 21.75 -18.29
CA ARG A 424 0.96 22.78 -19.30
C ARG A 424 0.10 23.90 -18.71
N GLU A 425 -1.05 23.58 -18.11
CA GLU A 425 -1.93 24.54 -17.43
C GLU A 425 -1.19 25.33 -16.35
N LYS A 426 -0.37 24.65 -15.53
CA LYS A 426 0.44 25.34 -14.52
C LYS A 426 1.47 26.28 -15.16
N LYS A 427 2.11 25.86 -16.26
CA LYS A 427 3.07 26.71 -16.98
C LYS A 427 2.38 27.93 -17.59
N GLU A 428 1.20 27.75 -18.20
CA GLU A 428 0.37 28.84 -18.74
C GLU A 428 -0.07 29.80 -17.62
N ALA A 429 -0.49 29.28 -16.47
CA ALA A 429 -0.82 30.10 -15.30
C ALA A 429 0.40 30.84 -14.74
N ASP A 430 1.55 30.17 -14.59
CA ASP A 430 2.80 30.79 -14.14
C ASP A 430 3.30 31.86 -15.15
N GLU A 431 3.11 31.65 -16.46
CA GLU A 431 3.40 32.63 -17.51
C GLU A 431 2.45 33.85 -17.43
N LEU A 432 1.15 33.61 -17.19
CA LEU A 432 0.17 34.68 -16.97
C LEU A 432 0.49 35.47 -15.68
N HIS A 433 0.87 34.78 -14.61
CA HIS A 433 1.33 35.43 -13.37
C HIS A 433 2.56 36.29 -13.62
N LYS A 434 3.58 35.78 -14.34
CA LYS A 434 4.77 36.58 -14.71
C LYS A 434 4.45 37.78 -15.59
N GLN A 435 3.48 37.65 -16.51
CA GLN A 435 3.01 38.77 -17.33
C GLN A 435 2.32 39.84 -16.47
N ASN A 436 1.51 39.42 -15.51
CA ASN A 436 0.80 40.32 -14.59
C ASN A 436 1.73 40.96 -13.53
N GLU A 437 2.75 40.24 -13.08
CA GLU A 437 3.71 40.70 -12.07
C GLU A 437 4.78 41.65 -12.65
N GLY A 438 4.97 41.64 -13.98
CA GLY A 438 5.98 42.47 -14.65
C GLY A 438 7.42 42.04 -14.33
N VAL A 439 8.39 42.85 -14.75
CA VAL A 439 9.82 42.57 -14.52
C VAL A 439 10.17 42.90 -13.06
N VAL A 440 10.36 41.86 -12.23
CA VAL A 440 10.64 42.02 -10.79
C VAL A 440 12.08 42.46 -10.51
N TYR A 441 13.02 42.24 -11.46
CA TYR A 441 14.37 42.79 -11.41
C TYR A 441 14.87 43.15 -12.81
N ALA A 442 15.14 44.44 -13.03
CA ALA A 442 15.99 44.91 -14.12
C ALA A 442 17.45 44.80 -13.67
N SER A 443 18.24 43.99 -14.38
CA SER A 443 19.70 43.95 -14.24
C SER A 443 20.35 45.13 -14.94
#